data_AF-A0A453T587-F1
#
_entry.id   AF-A0A453T587-F1
#
_cell.length_a   1.000
_cell.length_b   1.000
_cell.length_c   1.000
_cell.angle_alpha   90.00
_cell.angle_beta   90.00
_cell.angle_gamma   90.00
#
_symmetry.space_group_name_H-M   'P 1'
#
loop_
_entity.id
_entity.type
_entity.pdbx_description
1 polymer ?
#
loop_
_entity_poly.entity_id
_entity_poly.type
_entity_poly.pdbx_seq_one_letter_code
_entity_poly.pdbx_strand_id
1 'polypeptide(L)' 'EAAMGPVRLERVVFALNGRRHEMAGGDVHPSTTLLEFIRTRTPFTGTKLGCGEGAYSYGVTARMLDA' A
#
# COMPACT_ATOMS: atom_id res chain seq x y z
N GLU A 1 25.07 1.69 -16.48
CA GLU A 1 23.88 1.44 -15.65
C GLU A 1 24.16 0.24 -14.76
N ALA A 2 24.22 0.40 -13.45
CA ALA A 2 24.36 -0.74 -12.55
C ALA A 2 23.00 -1.45 -12.51
N ALA A 3 22.90 -2.62 -13.13
CA ALA A 3 21.73 -3.47 -13.02
C ALA A 3 21.62 -3.91 -11.55
N MET A 4 20.76 -3.23 -10.80
CA MET A 4 20.32 -3.69 -9.50
C MET A 4 19.66 -5.05 -9.74
N GLY A 5 20.31 -6.13 -9.28
CA GLY A 5 19.72 -7.48 -9.33
C GLY A 5 18.32 -7.47 -8.73
N PRO A 6 17.45 -8.46 -9.03
CA PRO A 6 16.05 -8.39 -8.65
C PRO A 6 15.93 -8.22 -7.14
N VAL A 7 15.59 -7.01 -6.70
CA VAL A 7 15.29 -6.72 -5.30
C VAL A 7 14.01 -7.47 -5.00
N ARG A 8 14.14 -8.56 -4.24
CA ARG A 8 12.97 -9.26 -3.72
C ARG A 8 12.54 -8.56 -2.46
N LEU A 9 11.37 -7.93 -2.52
CA LEU A 9 10.66 -7.55 -1.31
C LEU A 9 10.32 -8.85 -0.58
N GLU A 10 10.89 -9.05 0.59
CA GLU A 10 10.58 -10.20 1.45
C GLU A 10 9.25 -9.95 2.17
N ARG A 11 9.03 -8.70 2.59
CA ARG A 11 7.86 -8.29 3.37
C ARG A 11 7.50 -6.83 3.11
N VAL A 12 6.22 -6.50 3.25
CA VAL A 12 5.72 -5.11 3.25
C VAL A 12 4.95 -4.89 4.54
N VAL A 13 5.34 -3.88 5.31
CA VAL A 13 4.76 -3.57 6.62
C VAL A 13 4.34 -2.10 6.70
N PHE A 14 3.11 -1.86 7.13
CA PHE A 14 2.60 -0.50 7.36
C PHE A 14 1.46 -0.47 8.39
N ALA A 15 1.23 0.69 8.97
CA ALA A 15 0.04 0.99 9.76
C ALA A 15 -1.04 1.61 8.89
N LEU A 16 -2.26 1.11 9.00
CA LEU A 16 -3.47 1.68 8.44
C LEU A 16 -4.46 1.94 9.57
N ASN A 17 -4.83 3.20 9.80
CA ASN A 17 -5.70 3.60 10.91
C ASN A 17 -5.23 3.03 12.26
N GLY A 18 -3.91 3.06 12.51
CA GLY A 18 -3.28 2.55 13.74
C GLY A 18 -3.14 1.03 13.82
N ARG A 19 -3.64 0.27 12.83
CA ARG A 19 -3.50 -1.19 12.78
C ARG A 19 -2.33 -1.60 11.90
N ARG A 20 -1.48 -2.52 12.37
CA ARG A 20 -0.37 -3.08 11.59
C ARG A 20 -0.90 -4.04 10.52
N HIS A 21 -0.48 -3.83 9.28
CA HIS A 21 -0.68 -4.70 8.14
C HIS A 21 0.69 -5.19 7.67
N GLU A 22 0.78 -6.49 7.45
CA GLU A 22 2.02 -7.18 7.14
C GLU A 22 1.74 -8.26 6.09
N MET A 23 2.49 -8.21 4.99
CA MET A 23 2.31 -9.10 3.83
C MET A 23 3.66 -9.64 3.37
N ALA A 24 3.71 -10.90 2.92
CA ALA A 24 4.90 -11.39 2.23
C ALA A 24 5.02 -10.65 0.89
N GLY A 25 6.23 -10.32 0.46
CA GLY A 25 6.39 -9.53 -0.77
C GLY A 25 5.99 -10.28 -2.05
N GLY A 26 5.86 -11.61 -2.00
CA GLY A 26 5.23 -12.40 -3.07
C GLY A 26 3.71 -12.25 -3.17
N ASP A 27 3.05 -11.76 -2.13
CA ASP A 27 1.58 -11.62 -2.08
C ASP A 27 1.09 -10.27 -2.61
N VAL A 28 2.02 -9.35 -2.95
CA VAL A 28 1.71 -8.00 -3.40
C VAL A 28 2.53 -7.66 -4.64
N HIS A 29 1.85 -7.22 -5.70
CA HIS A 29 2.55 -6.78 -6.90
C HIS A 29 3.16 -5.39 -6.64
N PRO A 30 4.38 -5.07 -7.11
CA PRO A 30 4.99 -3.75 -6.89
C PRO A 30 4.17 -2.57 -7.41
N SER A 31 3.30 -2.80 -8.40
CA SER A 31 2.36 -1.78 -8.93
C SER A 31 1.05 -1.68 -8.13
N THR A 32 0.81 -2.53 -7.13
CA THR A 32 -0.38 -2.45 -6.27
C THR A 32 -0.37 -1.11 -5.53
N THR A 33 -1.45 -0.36 -5.67
CA THR A 33 -1.58 0.94 -5.00
C THR A 33 -2.12 0.77 -3.57
N LEU A 34 -1.83 1.73 -2.69
CA LEU A 34 -2.41 1.73 -1.34
C LEU A 34 -3.95 1.79 -1.37
N LEU A 35 -4.54 2.52 -2.32
CA LEU A 35 -5.99 2.60 -2.48
C LEU A 35 -6.59 1.25 -2.86
N GLU A 36 -5.95 0.54 -3.80
CA GLU A 36 -6.35 -0.81 -4.18
C GLU A 36 -6.29 -1.75 -2.98
N PHE A 37 -5.20 -1.71 -2.20
CA PHE A 37 -5.09 -2.48 -0.97
C PHE A 37 -6.24 -2.19 0.00
N ILE A 38 -6.52 -0.90 0.29
CA ILE A 38 -7.59 -0.51 1.22
C ILE A 38 -8.94 -1.07 0.78
N ARG A 39 -9.28 -0.94 -0.51
CA ARG A 39 -10.61 -1.32 -1.01
C ARG A 39 -10.80 -2.83 -1.18
N THR A 40 -9.73 -3.60 -1.40
CA THR A 40 -9.82 -5.03 -1.74
C THR A 40 -9.34 -5.96 -0.62
N ARG A 41 -8.50 -5.47 0.30
CA ARG A 41 -7.89 -6.27 1.38
C ARG A 41 -8.31 -5.80 2.77
N THR A 42 -9.18 -4.80 2.86
CA THR A 42 -9.73 -4.31 4.14
C THR A 42 -11.23 -4.05 4.01
N PRO A 43 -11.98 -4.02 5.13
CA PRO A 43 -13.39 -3.66 5.11
C PRO A 43 -13.65 -2.15 4.90
N PHE A 44 -12.60 -1.32 4.73
CA PHE A 44 -12.76 0.12 4.58
C PHE A 44 -13.17 0.51 3.16
N THR A 45 -14.40 0.99 3.00
CA THR A 45 -14.98 1.36 1.68
C THR A 45 -15.10 2.87 1.45
N GLY A 46 -14.72 3.67 2.46
CA GLY A 46 -14.82 5.13 2.46
C GLY A 46 -13.87 5.81 1.48
N THR A 47 -12.66 5.27 1.29
CA THR A 47 -11.67 5.84 0.35
C THR A 47 -12.11 5.64 -1.09
N LYS A 48 -12.14 6.73 -1.86
CA LYS A 48 -12.61 6.77 -3.26
C LYS A 48 -11.45 7.06 -4.21
N LEU A 49 -11.53 6.49 -5.42
CA LEU A 49 -10.68 6.86 -6.55
C LEU A 49 -11.36 8.02 -7.30
N GLY A 50 -10.71 9.18 -7.32
CA GLY A 50 -11.06 10.29 -8.20
C GLY A 50 -10.24 10.23 -9.49
N CYS A 51 -9.48 11.28 -9.78
CA CYS A 51 -8.62 11.39 -10.99
C CYS A 51 -7.33 10.56 -10.94
N GLY A 52 -7.02 9.89 -9.81
CA GLY A 52 -5.80 9.08 -9.68
C GLY A 52 -4.47 9.85 -9.61
N GLU A 53 -4.47 11.16 -9.91
CA GLU A 53 -3.28 12.03 -10.00
C GLU A 53 -3.01 12.84 -8.70
N GLY A 54 -3.84 12.65 -7.67
CA GLY A 54 -3.68 13.28 -6.35
C GLY A 54 -4.47 14.58 -6.15
N ALA A 55 -4.73 14.86 -4.85
CA ALA A 55 -5.47 15.98 -4.25
C ALA A 55 -7.03 15.99 -4.36
N TYR A 56 -7.68 15.14 -3.55
CA TYR A 56 -8.91 15.45 -2.76
C TYR A 56 -8.91 14.59 -1.47
N SER A 57 -9.15 15.21 -0.30
CA SER A 57 -8.99 14.58 1.02
C SER A 57 -10.28 13.96 1.58
N TYR A 58 -10.42 12.64 1.47
CA TYR A 58 -11.43 11.83 2.17
C TYR A 58 -10.67 10.79 3.01
N GLY A 59 -10.16 11.22 4.15
CA GLY A 59 -8.95 10.66 4.78
C GLY A 59 -9.06 9.23 5.32
N VAL A 60 -8.03 8.42 5.02
CA VAL A 60 -7.58 7.24 5.76
C VAL A 60 -6.10 7.46 6.03
N THR A 61 -5.62 7.21 7.25
CA THR A 61 -4.21 7.46 7.62
C THR A 61 -3.39 6.20 7.37
N ALA A 62 -2.36 6.30 6.53
CA ALA A 62 -1.39 5.24 6.30
C ALA A 62 0.02 5.72 6.65
N ARG A 63 0.78 4.89 7.35
CA ARG A 63 2.18 5.13 7.71
C ARG A 63 2.98 3.87 7.47
N MET A 64 4.02 3.92 6.66
CA MET A 64 4.92 2.78 6.48
C MET A 64 5.64 2.48 7.80
N LEU A 65 5.73 1.20 8.16
CA LEU A 65 6.34 0.74 9.42
C LEU A 65 7.52 -0.17 9.08
N ASP A 66 8.62 0.45 8.65
CA ASP A 66 9.87 -0.21 8.22
C ASP A 66 9.70 -1.22 7.05
N ALA A 67 10.76 -1.37 6.26
CA ALA A 67 10.82 -2.25 5.09
C ALA A 67 11.71 -3.46 5.38
#